data_AF-A0A7S2BC51-F1
#
_entry.id   AF-A0A7S2BC51-F1
#
_cell.length_a   1.000
_cell.length_b   1.000
_cell.length_c   1.000
_cell.angle_alpha   90.00
_cell.angle_beta   90.00
_cell.angle_gamma   90.00
#
_symmetry.space_group_name_H-M   'P 1'
#
loop_
_entity.id
_entity.type
_entity.pdbx_description
1 polymer ?
#
loop_
_entity_poly.entity_id
_entity_poly.type
_entity_poly.pdbx_seq_one_letter_code
_entity_poly.pdbx_strand_id
1 'polypeptide(L)'
;DIILPLGGNNPAGVLGQVSGALELAEQVERGEVLDPKRLYLPVGSGCTVSGLIIGVALAKHLGMKAFQEPGFSIQAVPVHEALAWLQKKFGVSTLPISRWLPLTVRHSVESTCAALVQLGGPDLLALSLSVMRDHLEFRTDSAVVGTYGGHSPDSRAAASAFESSGSVEGVSAPDMAQPLWLCGHFAAKAWAIMLQDLEAQVVDGRKCVFWMTKSAVQPLGGRDEWATLKDMPHVVREWADGGKAESALRVGRVDTREGSPSDYRHLMRPLQ
;
A
#
# COMPACT_ATOMS: atom_id res chain seq x y z
N ASP A 1 -0.48 -14.66 23.90
CA ASP A 1 -0.67 -14.71 22.43
C ASP A 1 -0.49 -13.34 21.81
N ILE A 2 0.18 -13.26 20.66
CA ILE A 2 0.32 -12.02 19.87
C ILE A 2 -0.83 -12.02 18.85
N ILE A 3 -1.78 -11.10 18.99
CA ILE A 3 -2.87 -10.92 18.02
C ILE A 3 -2.44 -9.85 17.01
N LEU A 4 -2.27 -10.24 15.76
CA LEU A 4 -2.00 -9.32 14.65
C LEU A 4 -3.30 -9.06 13.88
N PRO A 5 -3.84 -7.83 13.90
CA PRO A 5 -5.03 -7.50 13.12
C PRO A 5 -4.74 -7.55 11.62
N LEU A 6 -5.80 -7.55 10.81
CA LEU A 6 -5.73 -7.60 9.35
C LEU A 6 -4.77 -6.54 8.80
N GLY A 7 -3.84 -6.97 7.95
CA GLY A 7 -2.82 -6.10 7.35
C GLY A 7 -1.89 -5.42 8.35
N GLY A 8 -1.78 -5.94 9.57
CA GLY A 8 -0.93 -5.38 10.62
C GLY A 8 -1.39 -4.01 11.12
N ASN A 9 -2.67 -3.67 10.97
CA ASN A 9 -3.17 -2.36 11.38
C ASN A 9 -3.35 -2.26 12.90
N ASN A 10 -2.25 -1.94 13.58
CA ASN A 10 -2.14 -1.62 14.98
C ASN A 10 -1.13 -0.46 15.15
N PRO A 11 -1.05 0.19 16.32
CA PRO A 11 -0.13 1.32 16.51
C PRO A 11 1.32 1.05 16.10
N ALA A 12 1.88 -0.12 16.41
CA ALA A 12 3.25 -0.45 16.01
C ALA A 12 3.41 -0.58 14.48
N GLY A 13 2.45 -1.23 13.81
CA GLY A 13 2.44 -1.33 12.35
C GLY A 13 2.29 0.03 11.67
N VAL A 14 1.43 0.90 12.20
CA VAL A 14 1.25 2.27 11.70
C VAL A 14 2.51 3.11 11.91
N LEU A 15 3.20 2.99 13.06
CA LEU A 15 4.47 3.69 13.31
C LEU A 15 5.60 3.25 12.36
N GLY A 16 5.62 2.00 11.91
CA GLY A 16 6.53 1.57 10.84
C GLY A 16 6.31 2.35 9.55
N GLN A 17 5.06 2.66 9.22
CA GLN A 17 4.69 3.45 8.03
C GLN A 17 4.95 4.95 8.24
N VAL A 18 4.84 5.46 9.48
CA VAL A 18 5.30 6.81 9.86
C VAL A 18 6.78 6.97 9.57
N SER A 19 7.59 5.97 9.93
CA SER A 19 9.04 5.99 9.69
C SER A 19 9.36 6.07 8.21
N GLY A 20 8.66 5.32 7.36
CA GLY A 20 8.83 5.42 5.90
C GLY A 20 8.50 6.81 5.35
N ALA A 21 7.45 7.47 5.85
CA ALA A 21 7.12 8.84 5.44
C ALA A 21 8.19 9.86 5.87
N LEU A 22 8.82 9.67 7.04
CA LEU A 22 9.95 10.49 7.46
C LEU A 22 11.19 10.23 6.61
N GLU A 23 11.49 8.97 6.29
CA GLU A 23 12.59 8.63 5.39
C GLU A 23 12.44 9.35 4.04
N LEU A 24 11.24 9.34 3.45
CA LEU A 24 10.94 10.11 2.25
C LEU A 24 11.13 11.62 2.46
N ALA A 25 10.68 12.15 3.59
CA ALA A 25 10.86 13.57 3.91
C ALA A 25 12.35 13.96 3.98
N GLU A 26 13.18 13.11 4.60
CA GLU A 26 14.63 13.33 4.65
C GLU A 26 15.27 13.25 3.25
N GLN A 27 14.84 12.31 2.39
CA GLN A 27 15.29 12.23 1.00
C GLN A 27 14.97 13.51 0.22
N VAL A 28 13.79 14.10 0.45
CA VAL A 28 13.41 15.40 -0.13
C VAL A 28 14.34 16.52 0.37
N GLU A 29 14.61 16.58 1.68
CA GLU A 29 15.51 17.61 2.23
C GLU A 29 16.95 17.49 1.75
N ARG A 30 17.42 16.25 1.50
CA ARG A 30 18.72 15.98 0.87
C ARG A 30 18.73 16.24 -0.64
N GLY A 31 17.58 16.50 -1.26
CA GLY A 31 17.45 16.73 -2.70
C GLY A 31 17.62 15.46 -3.55
N GLU A 32 17.48 14.29 -2.94
CA GLU A 32 17.56 12.99 -3.62
C GLU A 32 16.31 12.73 -4.47
N VAL A 33 15.17 13.27 -4.03
CA VAL A 33 13.90 13.27 -4.75
C VAL A 33 13.24 14.65 -4.67
N LEU A 34 12.38 14.98 -5.63
CA LEU A 34 11.57 16.20 -5.56
C LEU A 34 10.50 16.07 -4.48
N ASP A 35 10.10 17.20 -3.87
CA ASP A 35 8.95 17.24 -2.97
C ASP A 35 7.68 16.74 -3.70
N PRO A 36 7.05 15.65 -3.26
CA PRO A 36 5.93 15.08 -3.98
C PRO A 36 4.72 16.00 -3.95
N LYS A 37 4.01 16.09 -5.08
CA LYS A 37 2.66 16.66 -5.16
C LYS A 37 1.59 15.60 -4.89
N ARG A 38 1.85 14.32 -5.22
CA ARG A 38 0.90 13.23 -5.02
C ARG A 38 1.56 11.95 -4.53
N LEU A 39 1.00 11.35 -3.50
CA LEU A 39 1.32 9.99 -3.05
C LEU A 39 0.15 9.07 -3.44
N TYR A 40 0.40 8.00 -4.21
CA TYR A 40 -0.63 7.04 -4.59
C TYR A 40 -0.42 5.72 -3.84
N LEU A 41 -1.50 5.18 -3.25
CA LEU A 41 -1.40 3.91 -2.52
C LEU A 41 -2.71 3.10 -2.52
N PRO A 42 -2.62 1.76 -2.52
CA PRO A 42 -3.77 0.91 -2.25
C PRO A 42 -4.16 0.94 -0.76
N VAL A 43 -5.45 0.90 -0.48
CA VAL A 43 -6.01 0.88 0.88
C VAL A 43 -6.83 -0.38 1.12
N GLY A 44 -6.28 -1.27 1.96
CA GLY A 44 -6.98 -2.40 2.55
C GLY A 44 -7.44 -2.07 3.96
N SER A 45 -6.71 -2.57 4.97
CA SER A 45 -7.04 -2.35 6.38
C SER A 45 -6.68 -0.96 6.93
N GLY A 46 -6.12 -0.05 6.12
CA GLY A 46 -5.87 1.34 6.52
C GLY A 46 -4.52 1.62 7.20
N CYS A 47 -3.69 0.61 7.47
CA CYS A 47 -2.40 0.77 8.18
C CYS A 47 -1.46 1.78 7.48
N THR A 48 -1.14 1.54 6.20
CA THR A 48 -0.24 2.40 5.41
C THR A 48 -0.73 3.84 5.32
N VAL A 49 -1.98 4.06 4.91
CA VAL A 49 -2.52 5.42 4.76
C VAL A 49 -2.54 6.18 6.09
N SER A 50 -2.85 5.52 7.20
CA SER A 50 -2.83 6.14 8.54
C SER A 50 -1.41 6.55 8.93
N GLY A 51 -0.42 5.69 8.63
CA GLY A 51 0.98 6.00 8.91
C GLY A 51 1.53 7.12 8.04
N LEU A 52 1.15 7.19 6.76
CA LEU A 52 1.49 8.33 5.90
C LEU A 52 0.88 9.64 6.41
N ILE A 53 -0.38 9.62 6.85
CA ILE A 53 -1.04 10.81 7.44
C ILE A 53 -0.28 11.30 8.67
N ILE A 54 0.05 10.39 9.59
CA ILE A 54 0.80 10.73 10.81
C ILE A 54 2.23 11.17 10.46
N GLY A 55 2.90 10.52 9.50
CA GLY A 55 4.23 10.86 9.06
C GLY A 55 4.32 12.24 8.42
N VAL A 56 3.37 12.60 7.56
CA VAL A 56 3.26 13.97 7.03
C VAL A 56 3.02 14.98 8.16
N ALA A 57 2.17 14.64 9.13
CA ALA A 57 1.95 15.50 10.30
C ALA A 57 3.24 15.66 11.13
N LEU A 58 3.98 14.58 11.36
CA LEU A 58 5.23 14.61 12.11
C LEU A 58 6.31 15.40 11.38
N ALA A 59 6.48 15.21 10.07
CA ALA A 59 7.40 16.00 9.26
C ALA A 59 7.11 17.51 9.36
N LYS A 60 5.82 17.89 9.28
CA LYS A 60 5.37 19.27 9.49
C LYS A 60 5.66 19.77 10.91
N HIS A 61 5.40 18.95 11.93
CA HIS A 61 5.68 19.29 13.33
C HIS A 61 7.18 19.52 13.58
N LEU A 62 8.04 18.75 12.92
CA LEU A 62 9.49 18.86 13.00
C LEU A 62 10.07 19.99 12.13
N GLY A 63 9.24 20.66 11.31
CA GLY A 63 9.68 21.74 10.44
C GLY A 63 10.45 21.29 9.20
N MET A 64 10.32 20.03 8.80
CA MET A 64 10.99 19.48 7.61
C MET A 64 10.45 20.11 6.33
N LYS A 65 11.32 20.33 5.35
CA LYS A 65 10.98 20.88 4.02
C LYS A 65 10.48 19.80 3.04
N ALA A 66 9.48 19.04 3.47
CA ALA A 66 8.83 18.00 2.68
C ALA A 66 7.31 18.06 2.83
N PHE A 67 6.60 17.55 1.82
CA PHE A 67 5.15 17.58 1.67
C PHE A 67 4.58 19.02 1.68
N GLN A 68 5.33 19.97 1.11
CA GLN A 68 4.98 21.40 1.04
C GLN A 68 4.58 21.84 -0.36
N GLU A 69 4.77 21.00 -1.38
CA GLU A 69 4.36 21.24 -2.75
C GLU A 69 2.88 21.69 -2.82
N PRO A 70 2.58 22.81 -3.51
CA PRO A 70 1.21 23.31 -3.62
C PRO A 70 0.26 22.26 -4.21
N GLY A 71 -0.81 21.96 -3.47
CA GLY A 71 -1.77 20.93 -3.85
C GLY A 71 -1.33 19.49 -3.51
N PHE A 72 -0.39 19.33 -2.57
CA PHE A 72 -0.02 18.03 -2.02
C PHE A 72 -1.27 17.22 -1.61
N SER A 73 -1.32 15.96 -2.03
CA SER A 73 -2.40 15.03 -1.66
C SER A 73 -1.96 13.57 -1.61
N ILE A 74 -2.66 12.80 -0.78
CA ILE A 74 -2.55 11.35 -0.62
C ILE A 74 -3.75 10.73 -1.31
N GLN A 75 -3.50 10.03 -2.41
CA GLN A 75 -4.47 9.40 -3.30
C GLN A 75 -4.67 7.94 -2.85
N ALA A 76 -5.66 7.73 -2.01
CA ALA A 76 -6.00 6.45 -1.39
C ALA A 76 -6.99 5.65 -2.25
N VAL A 77 -6.57 4.49 -2.76
CA VAL A 77 -7.38 3.66 -3.65
C VAL A 77 -7.85 2.41 -2.93
N PRO A 78 -9.14 2.28 -2.55
CA PRO A 78 -9.61 1.09 -1.86
C PRO A 78 -9.44 -0.16 -2.71
N VAL A 79 -9.01 -1.25 -2.10
CA VAL A 79 -8.80 -2.51 -2.82
C VAL A 79 -10.06 -3.38 -2.94
N HIS A 80 -11.07 -3.08 -2.12
CA HIS A 80 -12.32 -3.83 -2.04
C HIS A 80 -13.48 -2.92 -2.47
N GLU A 81 -14.30 -3.41 -3.39
CA GLU A 81 -15.51 -2.78 -3.93
C GLU A 81 -16.48 -2.34 -2.84
N ALA A 82 -16.69 -3.15 -1.80
CA ALA A 82 -17.59 -2.80 -0.70
C ALA A 82 -17.06 -1.59 0.08
N LEU A 83 -15.75 -1.55 0.34
CA LEU A 83 -15.10 -0.40 1.00
C LEU A 83 -15.13 0.84 0.10
N ALA A 84 -14.89 0.68 -1.21
CA ALA A 84 -15.00 1.79 -2.16
C ALA A 84 -16.42 2.36 -2.21
N TRP A 85 -17.44 1.50 -2.25
CA TRP A 85 -18.83 1.93 -2.22
C TRP A 85 -19.21 2.62 -0.91
N LEU A 86 -18.84 2.03 0.24
CA LEU A 86 -19.10 2.63 1.55
C LEU A 86 -18.39 3.98 1.70
N GLN A 87 -17.15 4.07 1.22
CA GLN A 87 -16.39 5.32 1.23
C GLN A 87 -17.02 6.37 0.31
N LYS A 88 -17.42 6.00 -0.92
CA LYS A 88 -18.07 6.91 -1.87
C LYS A 88 -19.40 7.45 -1.35
N LYS A 89 -20.20 6.57 -0.73
CA LYS A 89 -21.56 6.91 -0.30
C LYS A 89 -21.61 7.60 1.06
N PHE A 90 -20.72 7.23 1.98
CA PHE A 90 -20.80 7.65 3.39
C PHE A 90 -19.51 8.26 3.94
N GLY A 91 -18.38 8.20 3.23
CA GLY A 91 -17.11 8.68 3.78
C GLY A 91 -16.63 7.90 5.01
N VAL A 92 -16.96 6.61 5.10
CA VAL A 92 -16.82 5.79 6.33
C VAL A 92 -15.42 5.83 6.97
N SER A 93 -14.36 6.03 6.19
CA SER A 93 -12.99 6.03 6.72
C SER A 93 -12.61 7.33 7.44
N THR A 94 -13.32 8.43 7.18
CA THR A 94 -12.96 9.79 7.64
C THR A 94 -14.00 10.46 8.54
N LEU A 95 -15.24 9.95 8.58
CA LEU A 95 -16.30 10.49 9.44
C LEU A 95 -15.95 10.48 10.94
N PRO A 96 -16.45 11.43 11.76
CA PRO A 96 -16.21 11.43 13.21
C PRO A 96 -16.56 10.14 13.93
N ILE A 97 -17.63 9.45 13.53
CA ILE A 97 -18.05 8.19 14.14
C ILE A 97 -17.07 7.04 13.88
N SER A 98 -16.26 7.13 12.81
CA SER A 98 -15.34 6.05 12.45
C SER A 98 -14.20 5.86 13.44
N ARG A 99 -13.95 6.82 14.33
CA ARG A 99 -13.02 6.67 15.46
C ARG A 99 -13.32 5.46 16.35
N TRP A 100 -14.57 5.00 16.38
CA TRP A 100 -15.01 3.84 17.15
C TRP A 100 -15.04 2.55 16.35
N LEU A 101 -14.74 2.60 15.05
CA LEU A 101 -14.76 1.48 14.14
C LEU A 101 -13.31 1.01 13.88
N PRO A 102 -12.90 -0.16 14.42
CA PRO A 102 -11.60 -0.73 14.15
C PRO A 102 -11.31 -0.84 12.65
N LEU A 103 -10.02 -0.75 12.28
CA LEU A 103 -9.54 -0.83 10.90
C LEU A 103 -9.97 0.33 9.98
N THR A 104 -10.64 1.36 10.49
CA THR A 104 -10.82 2.62 9.74
C THR A 104 -9.59 3.52 9.89
N VAL A 105 -9.38 4.41 8.91
CA VAL A 105 -8.24 5.34 8.92
C VAL A 105 -8.27 6.23 10.15
N ARG A 106 -9.42 6.84 10.46
CA ARG A 106 -9.54 7.71 11.64
C ARG A 106 -9.24 6.97 12.95
N HIS A 107 -9.82 5.79 13.17
CA HIS A 107 -9.54 5.01 14.38
C HIS A 107 -8.04 4.70 14.53
N SER A 108 -7.40 4.33 13.42
CA SER A 108 -5.98 3.97 13.39
C SER A 108 -5.09 5.19 13.64
N VAL A 109 -5.44 6.35 13.08
CA VAL A 109 -4.77 7.63 13.37
C VAL A 109 -4.91 7.98 14.85
N GLU A 110 -6.13 7.99 15.40
CA GLU A 110 -6.37 8.37 16.79
C GLU A 110 -5.66 7.44 17.79
N SER A 111 -5.78 6.13 17.60
CA SER A 111 -5.14 5.14 18.47
C SER A 111 -3.60 5.19 18.39
N THR A 112 -3.04 5.42 17.20
CA THR A 112 -1.58 5.51 17.03
C THR A 112 -1.03 6.82 17.59
N CYS A 113 -1.70 7.95 17.41
CA CYS A 113 -1.29 9.21 18.04
C CYS A 113 -1.31 9.10 19.57
N ALA A 114 -2.34 8.46 20.15
CA ALA A 114 -2.39 8.22 21.59
C ALA A 114 -1.23 7.32 22.06
N ALA A 115 -0.93 6.25 21.32
CA ALA A 115 0.20 5.38 21.62
C ALA A 115 1.54 6.11 21.52
N LEU A 116 1.72 6.98 20.51
CA LEU A 116 2.93 7.79 20.35
C LEU A 116 3.18 8.69 21.58
N VAL A 117 2.13 9.36 22.08
CA VAL A 117 2.21 10.18 23.30
C VAL A 117 2.60 9.34 24.51
N GLN A 118 2.01 8.15 24.67
CA GLN A 118 2.34 7.24 25.76
C GLN A 118 3.81 6.78 25.72
N LEU A 119 4.39 6.68 24.53
CA LEU A 119 5.80 6.36 24.32
C LEU A 119 6.73 7.58 24.50
N GLY A 120 6.20 8.74 24.88
CA GLY A 120 6.97 9.98 25.07
C GLY A 120 7.17 10.81 23.80
N GLY A 121 6.48 10.47 22.71
CA GLY A 121 6.47 11.25 21.48
C GLY A 121 5.51 12.45 21.53
N PRO A 122 5.49 13.29 20.48
CA PRO A 122 4.63 14.45 20.41
C PRO A 122 3.15 14.08 20.25
N ASP A 123 2.26 14.95 20.75
CA ASP A 123 0.83 14.88 20.42
C ASP A 123 0.59 15.44 19.02
N LEU A 124 0.40 14.54 18.06
CA LEU A 124 0.16 14.86 16.66
C LEU A 124 -1.31 14.83 16.27
N LEU A 125 -2.23 14.48 17.17
CA LEU A 125 -3.59 14.11 16.79
C LEU A 125 -4.28 15.21 15.98
N ALA A 126 -4.25 16.45 16.46
CA ALA A 126 -4.89 17.58 15.78
C ALA A 126 -4.30 17.80 14.38
N LEU A 127 -2.99 17.69 14.24
CA LEU A 127 -2.29 17.90 12.98
C LEU A 127 -2.55 16.73 12.00
N SER A 128 -2.54 15.49 12.47
CA SER A 128 -2.89 14.32 11.67
C SER A 128 -4.33 14.36 11.17
N LEU A 129 -5.28 14.79 12.00
CA LEU A 129 -6.66 15.00 11.56
C LEU A 129 -6.79 16.13 10.53
N SER A 130 -5.96 17.18 10.61
CA SER A 130 -5.88 18.21 9.57
C SER A 130 -5.36 17.62 8.27
N VAL A 131 -4.28 16.84 8.31
CA VAL A 131 -3.73 16.17 7.11
C VAL A 131 -4.76 15.24 6.49
N MET A 132 -5.47 14.45 7.30
CA MET A 132 -6.54 13.58 6.81
C MET A 132 -7.69 14.36 6.17
N ARG A 133 -8.02 15.55 6.67
CA ARG A 133 -9.10 16.36 6.10
C ARG A 133 -8.68 17.08 4.82
N ASP A 134 -7.48 17.64 4.80
CA ASP A 134 -7.05 18.60 3.78
C ASP A 134 -6.25 17.95 2.65
N HIS A 135 -5.64 16.78 2.90
CA HIS A 135 -4.73 16.14 1.95
C HIS A 135 -5.11 14.71 1.58
N LEU A 136 -6.03 14.03 2.28
CA LEU A 136 -6.43 12.67 1.92
C LEU A 136 -7.59 12.68 0.93
N GLU A 137 -7.41 12.04 -0.22
CA GLU A 137 -8.44 11.84 -1.23
C GLU A 137 -8.64 10.35 -1.49
N PHE A 138 -9.88 9.87 -1.34
CA PHE A 138 -10.23 8.51 -1.70
C PHE A 138 -10.66 8.43 -3.17
N ARG A 139 -9.97 7.58 -3.94
CA ARG A 139 -10.26 7.34 -5.35
C ARG A 139 -11.04 6.04 -5.49
N THR A 140 -12.37 6.17 -5.56
CA THR A 140 -13.33 5.06 -5.47
C THR A 140 -13.98 4.71 -6.80
N ASP A 141 -13.30 4.96 -7.92
CA ASP A 141 -13.85 4.65 -9.24
C ASP A 141 -14.02 3.13 -9.39
N SER A 142 -15.25 2.68 -9.63
CA SER A 142 -15.54 1.25 -9.82
C SER A 142 -14.85 0.67 -11.05
N ALA A 143 -14.59 1.48 -12.08
CA ALA A 143 -13.86 1.06 -13.28
C ALA A 143 -12.41 0.68 -12.94
N VAL A 144 -11.82 1.30 -11.91
CA VAL A 144 -10.46 0.99 -11.46
C VAL A 144 -10.45 0.02 -10.29
N VAL A 145 -11.31 0.22 -9.28
CA VAL A 145 -11.36 -0.64 -8.09
C VAL A 145 -11.77 -2.06 -8.44
N GLY A 146 -12.77 -2.28 -9.31
CA GLY A 146 -13.24 -3.62 -9.66
C GLY A 146 -13.56 -4.49 -8.44
N THR A 147 -13.37 -5.80 -8.55
CA THR A 147 -13.64 -6.77 -7.47
C THR A 147 -12.41 -6.99 -6.57
N TYR A 148 -12.62 -7.24 -5.29
CA TYR A 148 -11.57 -7.63 -4.36
C TYR A 148 -10.89 -8.93 -4.80
N GLY A 149 -9.56 -8.96 -4.71
CA GLY A 149 -8.79 -10.14 -5.14
C GLY A 149 -8.82 -10.37 -6.66
N GLY A 150 -9.22 -9.37 -7.46
CA GLY A 150 -9.16 -9.43 -8.92
C GLY A 150 -8.73 -8.09 -9.54
N HIS A 151 -8.57 -8.10 -10.86
CA HIS A 151 -8.40 -6.90 -11.66
C HIS A 151 -9.74 -6.40 -12.22
N SER A 152 -9.89 -5.08 -12.25
CA SER A 152 -10.70 -4.39 -13.24
C SER A 152 -10.01 -4.35 -14.61
N PRO A 153 -10.72 -4.05 -15.72
CA PRO A 153 -10.08 -3.82 -17.02
C PRO A 153 -8.94 -2.79 -16.95
N ASP A 154 -9.15 -1.67 -16.26
CA ASP A 154 -8.16 -0.58 -16.17
C ASP A 154 -6.93 -0.99 -15.35
N SER A 155 -7.13 -1.61 -14.19
CA SER A 155 -6.00 -2.10 -13.39
C SER A 155 -5.25 -3.24 -14.08
N ARG A 156 -5.92 -4.04 -14.93
CA ARG A 156 -5.26 -5.06 -15.75
C ARG A 156 -4.39 -4.42 -16.82
N ALA A 157 -4.93 -3.46 -17.56
CA ALA A 157 -4.19 -2.73 -18.58
C ALA A 157 -2.96 -2.01 -17.98
N ALA A 158 -3.13 -1.34 -16.84
CA ALA A 158 -2.06 -0.66 -16.14
C ALA A 158 -0.95 -1.63 -15.65
N ALA A 159 -1.33 -2.79 -15.13
CA ALA A 159 -0.37 -3.83 -14.74
C ALA A 159 0.36 -4.41 -15.96
N SER A 160 -0.35 -4.77 -17.03
CA SER A 160 0.27 -5.25 -18.27
C SER A 160 1.25 -4.23 -18.86
N ALA A 161 0.91 -2.95 -18.83
CA ALA A 161 1.82 -1.89 -19.27
C ALA A 161 3.09 -1.89 -18.42
N PHE A 162 2.97 -1.88 -17.09
CA PHE A 162 4.11 -1.94 -16.17
C PHE A 162 4.98 -3.19 -16.38
N GLU A 163 4.36 -4.35 -16.57
CA GLU A 163 5.04 -5.63 -16.84
C GLU A 163 5.80 -5.61 -18.18
N SER A 164 5.26 -4.93 -19.19
CA SER A 164 5.85 -4.90 -20.54
C SER A 164 6.99 -3.89 -20.73
N SER A 165 6.97 -2.78 -19.99
CA SER A 165 7.87 -1.65 -20.22
C SER A 165 8.60 -1.14 -18.97
N GLY A 166 8.27 -1.68 -17.79
CA GLY A 166 8.90 -1.29 -16.53
C GLY A 166 10.40 -1.62 -16.52
N SER A 167 11.20 -0.64 -16.13
CA SER A 167 12.65 -0.77 -15.95
C SER A 167 13.09 -0.15 -14.62
N VAL A 168 14.27 -0.56 -14.15
CA VAL A 168 14.90 0.03 -12.97
C VAL A 168 15.97 0.99 -13.45
N GLU A 169 15.92 2.24 -13.03
CA GLU A 169 16.95 3.21 -13.35
C GLU A 169 18.29 2.82 -12.72
N GLY A 170 19.39 3.00 -13.45
CA GLY A 170 20.73 2.64 -12.99
C GLY A 170 21.05 1.14 -13.03
N VAL A 171 20.11 0.29 -13.48
CA VAL A 171 20.35 -1.14 -13.73
C VAL A 171 20.19 -1.41 -15.21
N SER A 172 21.21 -1.99 -15.84
CA SER A 172 21.13 -2.30 -17.27
C SER A 172 20.20 -3.50 -17.52
N ALA A 173 19.50 -3.51 -18.67
CA ALA A 173 18.60 -4.61 -19.03
C ALA A 173 19.24 -6.02 -18.96
N PRO A 174 20.51 -6.25 -19.37
CA PRO A 174 21.14 -7.57 -19.20
C PRO A 174 21.43 -7.95 -17.75
N ASP A 175 21.48 -6.98 -16.82
CA ASP A 175 21.65 -7.23 -15.38
C ASP A 175 20.32 -7.54 -14.66
N MET A 176 19.19 -7.23 -15.29
CA MET A 176 17.86 -7.56 -14.80
C MET A 176 17.54 -9.04 -15.02
N ALA A 177 17.69 -9.86 -13.97
CA ALA A 177 17.43 -11.29 -14.06
C ALA A 177 15.96 -11.66 -14.38
N GLN A 178 14.98 -10.79 -14.08
CA GLN A 178 13.59 -10.94 -14.51
C GLN A 178 12.91 -9.57 -14.71
N PRO A 179 11.86 -9.50 -15.55
CA PRO A 179 11.04 -8.29 -15.69
C PRO A 179 10.40 -7.85 -14.38
N LEU A 180 10.17 -6.53 -14.25
CA LEU A 180 9.38 -5.97 -13.16
C LEU A 180 7.92 -6.42 -13.30
N TRP A 181 7.26 -6.63 -12.17
CA TRP A 181 5.84 -6.96 -12.13
C TRP A 181 5.17 -6.17 -11.02
N LEU A 182 3.84 -6.03 -11.14
CA LEU A 182 3.04 -5.34 -10.15
C LEU A 182 1.94 -6.26 -9.61
N CYS A 183 1.70 -6.18 -8.30
CA CYS A 183 0.59 -6.90 -7.70
C CYS A 183 -0.74 -6.39 -8.26
N GLY A 184 -1.36 -7.23 -9.08
CA GLY A 184 -2.61 -6.93 -9.76
C GLY A 184 -3.80 -6.64 -8.85
N HIS A 185 -3.91 -7.40 -7.77
CA HIS A 185 -5.06 -7.33 -6.88
C HIS A 185 -5.16 -6.02 -6.09
N PHE A 186 -4.04 -5.36 -5.83
CA PHE A 186 -3.97 -4.22 -4.92
C PHE A 186 -3.22 -3.04 -5.56
N ALA A 187 -1.93 -3.23 -5.83
CA ALA A 187 -1.04 -2.16 -6.26
C ALA A 187 -1.40 -1.64 -7.67
N ALA A 188 -1.84 -2.52 -8.58
CA ALA A 188 -2.24 -2.13 -9.92
C ALA A 188 -3.46 -1.18 -9.96
N LYS A 189 -4.35 -1.24 -8.95
CA LYS A 189 -5.48 -0.32 -8.85
C LYS A 189 -5.01 1.11 -8.57
N ALA A 190 -4.06 1.28 -7.63
CA ALA A 190 -3.47 2.58 -7.34
C ALA A 190 -2.57 3.07 -8.49
N TRP A 191 -1.87 2.16 -9.16
CA TRP A 191 -1.07 2.48 -10.34
C TRP A 191 -1.92 2.97 -11.51
N ALA A 192 -3.06 2.32 -11.78
CA ALA A 192 -4.00 2.76 -12.82
C ALA A 192 -4.49 4.20 -12.59
N ILE A 193 -4.84 4.55 -11.35
CA ILE A 193 -5.22 5.94 -11.00
C ILE A 193 -4.07 6.91 -11.25
N MET A 194 -2.84 6.53 -10.89
CA MET A 194 -1.66 7.37 -11.16
C MET A 194 -1.46 7.58 -12.66
N LEU A 195 -1.55 6.54 -13.48
CA LEU A 195 -1.44 6.66 -14.94
C LEU A 195 -2.52 7.57 -15.53
N GLN A 196 -3.78 7.42 -15.10
CA GLN A 196 -4.88 8.28 -15.53
C GLN A 196 -4.60 9.76 -15.21
N ASP A 197 -4.08 10.05 -14.01
CA ASP A 197 -3.77 11.42 -13.61
C ASP A 197 -2.56 12.00 -14.37
N LEU A 198 -1.59 11.16 -14.76
CA LEU A 198 -0.46 11.54 -15.61
C LEU A 198 -0.89 11.82 -17.05
N GLU A 199 -1.73 10.95 -17.62
CA GLU A 199 -2.30 11.12 -18.96
C GLU A 199 -3.18 12.37 -19.05
N ALA A 200 -3.97 12.63 -18.00
CA ALA A 200 -4.76 13.86 -17.85
C ALA A 200 -3.93 15.09 -17.45
N GLN A 201 -2.61 14.97 -17.32
CA GLN A 201 -1.67 16.04 -16.97
C GLN A 201 -2.02 16.79 -15.68
N VAL A 202 -2.64 16.10 -14.72
CA VAL A 202 -3.04 16.69 -13.43
C VAL A 202 -1.80 16.95 -12.55
N VAL A 203 -0.73 16.19 -12.80
CA VAL A 203 0.53 16.25 -12.03
C VAL A 203 1.73 15.91 -12.93
N ASP A 204 2.88 16.55 -12.66
CA ASP A 204 4.17 16.16 -13.26
C ASP A 204 4.59 14.80 -12.67
N GLY A 205 4.92 13.83 -13.54
CA GLY A 205 5.36 12.50 -13.13
C GLY A 205 6.55 12.50 -12.17
N ARG A 206 7.43 13.49 -12.24
CA ARG A 206 8.58 13.62 -11.33
C ARG A 206 8.20 14.03 -9.90
N LYS A 207 6.95 14.49 -9.69
CA LYS A 207 6.39 14.86 -8.38
C LYS A 207 5.33 13.87 -7.91
N CYS A 208 5.31 12.67 -8.49
CA CYS A 208 4.45 11.58 -8.06
C CYS A 208 5.28 10.51 -7.36
N VAL A 209 4.80 10.05 -6.21
CA VAL A 209 5.33 8.85 -5.56
C VAL A 209 4.26 7.79 -5.56
N PHE A 210 4.60 6.64 -6.13
CA PHE A 210 3.79 5.44 -6.02
C PHE A 210 4.23 4.62 -4.81
N TRP A 211 3.41 4.58 -3.77
CA TRP A 211 3.74 3.89 -2.53
C TRP A 211 3.41 2.39 -2.64
N MET A 212 4.38 1.63 -3.13
CA MET A 212 4.22 0.21 -3.40
C MET A 212 4.45 -0.63 -2.14
N THR A 213 3.37 -1.16 -1.55
CA THR A 213 3.44 -2.02 -0.33
C THR A 213 3.74 -3.50 -0.62
N LYS A 214 3.97 -3.86 -1.89
CA LYS A 214 4.37 -5.20 -2.33
C LYS A 214 5.58 -5.08 -3.26
N SER A 215 6.74 -5.50 -2.78
CA SER A 215 7.98 -5.44 -3.55
C SER A 215 7.89 -6.27 -4.84
N ALA A 216 8.53 -5.78 -5.91
CA ALA A 216 8.78 -6.55 -7.13
C ALA A 216 9.67 -7.77 -6.83
N VAL A 217 10.47 -7.69 -5.76
CA VAL A 217 11.25 -8.80 -5.21
C VAL A 217 10.48 -9.44 -4.06
N GLN A 218 10.16 -10.72 -4.17
CA GLN A 218 9.61 -11.49 -3.04
C GLN A 218 10.72 -12.34 -2.42
N PRO A 219 11.33 -11.93 -1.30
CA PRO A 219 12.40 -12.70 -0.71
C PRO A 219 11.89 -14.06 -0.21
N LEU A 220 12.63 -15.12 -0.53
CA LEU A 220 12.44 -16.46 0.00
C LEU A 220 13.23 -16.56 1.31
N GLY A 221 12.51 -16.76 2.40
CA GLY A 221 13.12 -17.02 3.71
C GLY A 221 13.71 -18.43 3.79
N GLY A 222 14.60 -18.67 4.76
CA GLY A 222 15.21 -19.98 4.98
C GLY A 222 14.37 -20.99 5.77
N ARG A 223 13.09 -20.70 6.04
CA ARG A 223 12.19 -21.57 6.82
C ARG A 223 11.26 -22.34 5.89
N ASP A 224 10.79 -23.51 6.33
CA ASP A 224 9.78 -24.27 5.60
C ASP A 224 8.38 -23.69 5.82
N GLU A 225 8.02 -22.76 4.95
CA GLU A 225 6.72 -22.12 4.89
C GLU A 225 5.61 -23.07 4.43
N TRP A 226 5.93 -24.15 3.70
CA TRP A 226 4.93 -25.08 3.18
C TRP A 226 4.41 -26.03 4.26
N ALA A 227 5.30 -26.62 5.05
CA ALA A 227 4.88 -27.41 6.21
C ALA A 227 4.04 -26.55 7.16
N THR A 228 4.49 -25.32 7.44
CA THR A 228 3.76 -24.37 8.27
C THR A 228 2.36 -24.09 7.71
N LEU A 229 2.23 -23.85 6.40
CA LEU A 229 0.94 -23.60 5.74
C LEU A 229 -0.01 -24.80 5.85
N LYS A 230 0.48 -26.03 5.70
CA LYS A 230 -0.34 -27.25 5.84
C LYS A 230 -0.89 -27.44 7.26
N ASP A 231 -0.16 -26.97 8.27
CA ASP A 231 -0.57 -27.04 9.67
C ASP A 231 -1.48 -25.89 10.09
N MET A 232 -1.73 -24.90 9.21
CA MET A 232 -2.62 -23.78 9.51
C MET A 232 -4.10 -24.18 9.58
N PRO A 233 -4.94 -23.39 10.29
CA PRO A 233 -6.38 -23.60 10.35
C PRO A 233 -7.00 -23.73 8.95
N HIS A 234 -8.03 -24.58 8.83
CA HIS A 234 -8.71 -24.88 7.57
C HIS A 234 -9.08 -23.62 6.78
N VAL A 235 -9.64 -22.59 7.45
CA VAL A 235 -10.05 -21.33 6.81
C VAL A 235 -8.89 -20.59 6.13
N VAL A 236 -7.68 -20.68 6.69
CA VAL A 236 -6.49 -20.04 6.11
C VAL A 236 -6.02 -20.82 4.89
N ARG A 237 -6.03 -22.15 4.98
CA ARG A 237 -5.69 -23.04 3.87
C ARG A 237 -6.66 -22.89 2.71
N GLU A 238 -7.96 -22.88 2.99
CA GLU A 238 -9.02 -22.67 2.00
C GLU A 238 -8.89 -21.31 1.30
N TRP A 239 -8.57 -20.25 2.06
CA TRP A 239 -8.28 -18.94 1.48
C TRP A 239 -7.06 -18.98 0.54
N ALA A 240 -5.99 -19.67 0.94
CA ALA A 240 -4.79 -19.80 0.12
C ALA A 240 -5.05 -20.63 -1.15
N ASP A 241 -5.75 -21.76 -1.02
CA ASP A 241 -6.11 -22.68 -2.11
C ASP A 241 -7.05 -22.02 -3.15
N GLY A 242 -7.91 -21.10 -2.70
CA GLY A 242 -8.83 -20.34 -3.55
C GLY A 242 -8.20 -19.13 -4.25
N GLY A 243 -6.94 -18.79 -3.95
CA GLY A 243 -6.25 -17.63 -4.52
C GLY A 243 -5.94 -17.82 -6.00
N LYS A 244 -6.46 -16.94 -6.86
CA LYS A 244 -6.13 -16.94 -8.30
C LYS A 244 -4.88 -16.09 -8.56
N ALA A 245 -3.94 -16.63 -9.34
CA ALA A 245 -2.85 -15.84 -9.91
C ALA A 245 -3.34 -15.16 -11.19
N GLU A 246 -3.38 -13.83 -11.17
CA GLU A 246 -3.88 -13.03 -12.29
C GLU A 246 -2.76 -12.31 -13.07
N SER A 247 -1.51 -12.34 -12.59
CA SER A 247 -0.36 -11.76 -13.30
C SER A 247 0.14 -12.73 -14.37
N ALA A 248 0.36 -12.22 -15.58
CA ALA A 248 0.91 -13.00 -16.69
C ALA A 248 2.37 -13.39 -16.44
N LEU A 249 3.12 -12.57 -15.70
CA LEU A 249 4.51 -12.84 -15.33
C LEU A 249 4.66 -13.69 -14.06
N ARG A 250 3.61 -13.80 -13.24
CA ARG A 250 3.65 -14.55 -11.96
C ARG A 250 2.54 -15.57 -11.86
N VAL A 251 2.61 -16.54 -12.75
CA VAL A 251 1.75 -17.73 -12.71
C VAL A 251 2.27 -18.68 -11.63
N GLY A 252 1.50 -18.83 -10.56
CA GLY A 252 1.72 -19.81 -9.51
C GLY A 252 0.41 -20.17 -8.84
N ARG A 253 0.40 -21.28 -8.12
CA ARG A 253 -0.79 -21.73 -7.38
C ARG A 253 -0.36 -22.32 -6.05
N VAL A 254 -1.23 -22.16 -5.06
CA VAL A 254 -1.16 -22.91 -3.81
C VAL A 254 -2.29 -23.93 -3.83
N ASP A 255 -1.96 -25.18 -3.55
CA ASP A 255 -2.92 -26.24 -3.31
C ASP A 255 -2.43 -27.08 -2.13
N THR A 256 -2.98 -26.85 -0.94
CA THR A 256 -2.51 -27.51 0.29
C THR A 256 -2.87 -28.98 0.36
N ARG A 257 -3.66 -29.51 -0.58
CA ARG A 257 -4.09 -30.92 -0.63
C ARG A 257 -3.20 -31.74 -1.54
N GLU A 258 -2.93 -31.24 -2.74
CA GLU A 258 -2.23 -31.99 -3.80
C GLU A 258 -0.94 -31.31 -4.28
N GLY A 259 -0.74 -30.05 -3.91
CA GLY A 259 0.38 -29.23 -4.37
C GLY A 259 1.67 -29.43 -3.59
N SER A 260 2.66 -28.63 -3.97
CA SER A 260 3.99 -28.63 -3.37
C SER A 260 4.64 -27.25 -3.43
N PRO A 261 5.76 -27.02 -2.72
CA PRO A 261 6.44 -25.72 -2.78
C PRO A 261 6.89 -25.30 -4.18
N SER A 262 7.13 -26.23 -5.11
CA SER A 262 7.53 -25.89 -6.47
C SER A 262 6.46 -25.14 -7.26
N ASP A 263 5.20 -25.15 -6.80
CA ASP A 263 4.07 -24.54 -7.51
C ASP A 263 4.04 -23.00 -7.36
N TYR A 264 4.84 -22.44 -6.45
CA TYR A 264 4.97 -20.99 -6.27
C TYR A 264 6.37 -20.50 -5.87
N ARG A 265 7.29 -21.33 -5.36
CA ARG A 265 8.61 -20.86 -4.89
C ARG A 265 9.46 -20.26 -6.02
N HIS A 266 9.24 -20.64 -7.28
CA HIS A 266 9.90 -20.00 -8.44
C HIS A 266 9.54 -18.51 -8.57
N LEU A 267 8.46 -18.07 -7.93
CA LEU A 267 8.07 -16.67 -7.88
C LEU A 267 8.80 -15.87 -6.79
N MET A 268 9.57 -16.54 -5.93
CA MET A 268 10.34 -15.93 -4.84
C MET A 268 11.84 -15.91 -5.17
N ARG A 269 12.60 -15.08 -4.45
CA ARG A 269 14.03 -14.85 -4.65
C ARG A 269 14.80 -15.27 -3.41
N PRO A 270 15.70 -16.26 -3.48
CA PRO A 270 16.61 -16.56 -2.38
C PRO A 270 17.34 -15.30 -1.92
N LEU A 271 17.35 -15.05 -0.62
CA LEU A 271 18.22 -14.03 -0.03
C LEU A 271 19.66 -14.56 -0.15
N GLN A 272 20.51 -13.84 -0.91
CA GLN A 272 21.95 -14.09 -0.97
C GLN A 272 22.64 -13.58 0.28
#